data_AF-A0A1Z8S988-F1
#
_entry.id   AF-A0A1Z8S988-F1
#
_cell.length_a   1.000
_cell.length_b   1.000
_cell.length_c   1.000
_cell.angle_alpha   90.00
_cell.angle_beta   90.00
_cell.angle_gamma   90.00
#
_symmetry.space_group_name_H-M   'P 1'
#
loop_
_entity.id
_entity.type
_entity.pdbx_description
1 polymer ?
#
loop_
_entity_poly.entity_id
_entity_poly.type
_entity_poly.pdbx_seq_one_letter_code
_entity_poly.pdbx_strand_id
1 'polypeptide(L)'
;MKYVELIEKWSDKYKKSINCSNPKGFSQKAHCAGKKKNENINESEMNDLVYFNKEQLEKSIEEVEAYKQHHIKDGWQNIKLENPPDNDSQATKDELVTITNIQAKRTKEDENSIYVSDKMDSFHFREYLNANNLDYSSAEITAIIDDVWKVTRTFKNKFNRPRPYQMAEAYNMEFETMYGTSNKTPAYPSGHTCGVTLLALYLSKKHPQHKEQFKAIADKIGIGRIQAGFHYPSDHVAGIDLALKVFPYLEIVPQYLKEDRDITDQELQQLETYADRLFASLNIDIEFSKHFKDRLKDPRNQKPITMAELTRLFKQVYKYHGKPIAQLGPDAEAVMKDMRTDVNVPFALQWDGEELDLVAKTIMRKPNFATPNPEFAIR
;
A
#
# COMPACT_ATOMS: atom_id res chain seq x y z
N MET A 1 17.57 0.48 9.82
CA MET A 1 18.81 1.28 9.71
C MET A 1 18.80 2.28 8.55
N LYS A 2 18.26 1.96 7.36
CA LYS A 2 18.16 2.93 6.23
C LYS A 2 17.36 4.22 6.50
N TYR A 3 16.38 4.20 7.41
CA TYR A 3 15.57 5.39 7.72
C TYR A 3 16.37 6.51 8.42
N VAL A 4 17.30 6.15 9.31
CA VAL A 4 18.17 7.13 9.99
C VAL A 4 19.10 7.83 8.99
N GLU A 5 19.38 7.19 7.85
CA GLU A 5 20.21 7.73 6.76
C GLU A 5 19.41 8.64 5.79
N LEU A 6 18.08 8.49 5.70
CA LEU A 6 17.23 9.31 4.84
C LEU A 6 16.81 10.64 5.47
N ILE A 7 16.93 10.78 6.79
CA ILE A 7 16.85 12.08 7.43
C ILE A 7 18.21 12.75 7.20
N GLU A 8 18.41 13.38 6.03
CA GLU A 8 19.40 14.44 5.89
C GLU A 8 18.96 15.60 6.79
N LYS A 9 19.19 15.45 8.11
CA LYS A 9 19.15 16.58 9.02
C LYS A 9 20.19 17.54 8.49
N TRP A 10 19.74 18.68 7.98
CA TRP A 10 20.64 19.79 7.74
C TRP A 10 21.47 19.99 9.01
N SER A 11 22.80 19.93 8.88
CA SER A 11 23.66 20.22 10.03
C SER A 11 23.29 21.58 10.62
N ASP A 12 23.42 21.77 11.93
CA ASP A 12 23.15 23.07 12.55
C ASP A 12 23.98 24.18 11.91
N LYS A 13 25.19 23.83 11.44
CA LYS A 13 26.04 24.72 10.64
C LYS A 13 25.37 25.13 9.33
N TYR A 14 24.79 24.20 8.58
CA TYR A 14 24.07 24.50 7.35
C TYR A 14 22.79 25.32 7.61
N LYS A 15 21.96 24.94 8.60
CA LYS A 15 20.76 25.70 9.01
C LYS A 15 21.07 27.16 9.37
N LYS A 16 22.20 27.40 10.05
CA LYS A 16 22.68 28.75 10.39
C LYS A 16 23.21 29.52 9.18
N SER A 17 23.69 28.83 8.14
CA SER A 17 24.26 29.45 6.94
C SER A 17 23.24 29.91 5.90
N ILE A 18 21.95 29.54 6.05
CA ILE A 18 20.90 29.87 5.07
C ILE A 18 20.55 31.36 5.16
N ASN A 19 20.65 32.05 4.01
CA ASN A 19 20.27 33.44 3.88
C ASN A 19 18.75 33.58 3.72
N CYS A 20 18.04 33.89 4.81
CA CYS A 20 16.60 34.08 4.80
C CYS A 20 16.10 35.37 4.15
N SER A 21 16.99 36.30 3.81
CA SER A 21 16.66 37.45 2.96
C SER A 21 16.59 37.07 1.47
N ASN A 22 17.19 35.93 1.08
CA ASN A 22 17.12 35.39 -0.28
C ASN A 22 17.23 33.85 -0.27
N PRO A 23 16.20 33.14 0.22
CA PRO A 23 16.23 31.68 0.33
C PRO A 23 16.21 31.01 -1.04
N LYS A 24 17.14 30.08 -1.27
CA LYS A 24 17.26 29.32 -2.52
C LYS A 24 16.47 28.01 -2.46
N GLY A 25 15.50 27.87 -3.37
CA GLY A 25 14.69 26.66 -3.49
C GLY A 25 13.65 26.51 -2.37
N PHE A 26 12.78 25.53 -2.54
CA PHE A 26 11.63 25.28 -1.67
C PHE A 26 12.02 25.04 -0.20
N SER A 27 13.06 24.23 0.01
CA SER A 27 13.62 23.88 1.32
C SER A 27 14.08 25.07 2.15
N GLN A 28 14.82 26.00 1.54
CA GLN A 28 15.32 27.18 2.26
C GLN A 28 14.17 28.16 2.51
N LYS A 29 13.21 28.27 1.59
CA LYS A 29 12.01 29.09 1.77
C LYS A 29 11.20 28.60 2.98
N ALA A 30 10.96 27.30 3.08
CA ALA A 30 10.29 26.67 4.22
C ALA A 30 11.04 26.88 5.55
N HIS A 31 12.35 26.64 5.59
CA HIS A 31 13.17 26.89 6.78
C HIS A 31 13.14 28.36 7.22
N CYS A 32 13.17 29.28 6.26
CA CYS A 32 13.16 30.71 6.54
C CYS A 32 11.78 31.25 6.91
N ALA A 33 10.71 30.67 6.37
CA ALA A 33 9.34 30.92 6.82
C ALA A 33 9.20 30.56 8.31
N GLY A 34 9.72 29.40 8.73
CA GLY A 34 9.70 28.97 10.13
C GLY A 34 10.57 29.79 11.10
N LYS A 35 11.52 30.60 10.59
CA LYS A 35 12.34 31.53 11.39
C LYS A 35 11.72 32.92 11.53
N LYS A 36 10.82 33.32 10.62
CA LYS A 36 10.04 34.55 10.81
C LYS A 36 9.06 34.27 11.93
N LYS A 37 9.23 34.91 13.08
CA LYS A 37 8.19 34.97 14.10
C LYS A 37 6.99 35.63 13.42
N ASN A 38 5.95 34.87 13.11
CA ASN A 38 4.71 35.45 12.64
C ASN A 38 4.07 36.13 13.84
N GLU A 39 4.10 37.46 13.87
CA GLU A 39 3.47 38.29 14.91
C GLU A 39 1.94 38.08 15.00
N ASN A 40 1.35 37.34 14.04
CA ASN A 40 -0.08 37.07 13.91
C ASN A 40 -0.51 35.63 14.22
N ILE A 41 0.38 34.73 14.67
CA ILE A 41 -0.01 33.36 15.09
C ILE A 41 0.07 33.29 16.60
N ASN A 42 -1.06 33.06 17.26
CA ASN A 42 -1.10 32.77 18.68
C ASN A 42 -0.46 31.39 18.91
N GLU A 43 0.75 31.34 19.50
CA GLU A 43 1.47 30.09 19.77
C GLU A 43 0.62 29.08 20.57
N SER A 44 -0.29 29.59 21.42
CA SER A 44 -1.28 28.77 22.13
C SER A 44 -2.26 28.05 21.19
N GLU A 45 -2.77 28.73 20.16
CA GLU A 45 -3.72 28.13 19.20
C GLU A 45 -3.07 27.05 18.32
N MET A 46 -1.77 27.16 18.06
CA MET A 46 -1.03 26.18 17.27
C MET A 46 -0.70 24.92 18.07
N ASN A 47 -0.33 25.08 19.35
CA ASN A 47 -0.07 23.92 20.19
C ASN A 47 -1.35 23.09 20.41
N ASP A 48 -2.50 23.77 20.52
CA ASP A 48 -3.81 23.14 20.69
C ASP A 48 -4.42 22.61 19.36
N LEU A 49 -3.72 22.76 18.22
CA LEU A 49 -4.23 22.28 16.93
C LEU A 49 -4.34 20.76 16.92
N VAL A 50 -5.54 20.28 16.60
CA VAL A 50 -5.81 18.86 16.39
C VAL A 50 -6.21 18.58 14.95
N TYR A 51 -6.34 17.31 14.60
CA TYR A 51 -6.93 16.93 13.30
C TYR A 51 -8.34 17.53 13.17
N PHE A 52 -8.47 18.60 12.37
CA PHE A 52 -9.69 19.42 12.37
C PHE A 52 -10.89 18.84 11.62
N ASN A 53 -10.77 17.70 10.92
CA ASN A 53 -11.93 17.05 10.29
C ASN A 53 -12.69 16.21 11.33
N LYS A 54 -13.61 16.86 12.04
CA LYS A 54 -14.39 16.25 13.14
C LYS A 54 -15.24 15.08 12.69
N GLU A 55 -15.93 15.20 11.55
CA GLU A 55 -16.79 14.12 11.02
C GLU A 55 -15.98 12.83 10.76
N GLN A 56 -14.80 12.96 10.14
CA GLN A 56 -13.94 11.80 9.89
C GLN A 56 -13.35 11.22 11.18
N LEU A 57 -13.06 12.07 12.17
CA LEU A 57 -12.58 11.63 13.48
C LEU A 57 -13.68 10.86 14.23
N GLU A 58 -14.90 11.39 14.30
CA GLU A 58 -16.06 10.75 14.91
C GLU A 58 -16.33 9.39 14.26
N LYS A 59 -16.37 9.34 12.92
CA LYS A 59 -16.49 8.08 12.17
C LYS A 59 -15.36 7.09 12.52
N SER A 60 -14.12 7.55 12.63
CA SER A 60 -12.99 6.70 13.02
C SER A 60 -13.14 6.15 14.45
N ILE A 61 -13.71 6.91 15.37
CA ILE A 61 -13.98 6.48 16.75
C ILE A 61 -15.06 5.40 16.77
N GLU A 62 -16.21 5.65 16.15
CA GLU A 62 -17.30 4.68 16.04
C GLU A 62 -16.84 3.36 15.40
N GLU A 63 -16.05 3.46 14.33
CA GLU A 63 -15.49 2.30 13.64
C GLU A 63 -14.47 1.50 14.46
N VAL A 64 -13.84 2.10 15.48
CA VAL A 64 -12.95 1.41 16.42
C VAL A 64 -13.77 0.77 17.53
N GLU A 65 -14.76 1.47 18.08
CA GLU A 65 -15.63 0.96 19.14
C GLU A 65 -16.47 -0.25 18.69
N ALA A 66 -16.95 -0.23 17.44
CA ALA A 66 -17.73 -1.33 16.88
C ALA A 66 -16.87 -2.56 16.49
N TYR A 67 -15.56 -2.41 16.43
CA TYR A 67 -14.70 -3.43 15.84
C TYR A 67 -14.33 -4.53 16.83
N LYS A 68 -14.50 -5.78 16.38
CA LYS A 68 -14.07 -6.97 17.11
C LYS A 68 -12.82 -7.52 16.45
N GLN A 69 -11.70 -7.48 17.17
CA GLN A 69 -10.44 -8.06 16.72
C GLN A 69 -10.55 -9.57 16.65
N HIS A 70 -9.91 -10.14 15.63
CA HIS A 70 -10.01 -11.56 15.33
C HIS A 70 -8.65 -12.25 15.27
N HIS A 71 -7.60 -11.50 14.92
CA HIS A 71 -6.26 -12.01 14.66
C HIS A 71 -5.17 -11.34 15.52
N ILE A 72 -5.57 -10.46 16.44
CA ILE A 72 -4.69 -9.84 17.44
C ILE A 72 -5.26 -10.18 18.82
N LYS A 73 -4.51 -10.96 19.60
CA LYS A 73 -4.89 -11.40 20.96
C LYS A 73 -4.93 -10.24 21.95
N ASP A 74 -5.74 -10.41 23.00
CA ASP A 74 -5.75 -9.54 24.17
C ASP A 74 -4.35 -9.29 24.75
N GLY A 75 -4.18 -8.08 25.28
CA GLY A 75 -2.95 -7.60 25.90
C GLY A 75 -2.28 -6.48 25.11
N TRP A 76 -2.55 -6.36 23.80
CA TRP A 76 -2.07 -5.24 22.98
C TRP A 76 -2.59 -3.88 23.50
N GLN A 77 -3.73 -3.85 24.19
CA GLN A 77 -4.31 -2.65 24.80
C GLN A 77 -3.36 -1.99 25.82
N ASN A 78 -2.41 -2.76 26.37
CA ASN A 78 -1.40 -2.26 27.31
C ASN A 78 -0.18 -1.62 26.62
N ILE A 79 -0.11 -1.66 25.29
CA ILE A 79 0.99 -1.07 24.53
C ILE A 79 1.02 0.45 24.75
N LYS A 80 2.22 0.95 25.07
CA LYS A 80 2.49 2.39 25.18
C LYS A 80 3.39 2.84 24.04
N LEU A 81 3.00 3.94 23.41
CA LEU A 81 3.82 4.69 22.47
C LEU A 81 4.28 5.98 23.14
N GLU A 82 5.42 6.49 22.70
CA GLU A 82 5.84 7.85 23.03
C GLU A 82 4.85 8.85 22.44
N ASN A 83 4.72 10.02 23.08
CA ASN A 83 3.92 11.10 22.53
C ASN A 83 4.54 11.60 21.21
N PRO A 84 3.73 12.03 20.23
CA PRO A 84 4.27 12.74 19.09
C PRO A 84 4.96 14.04 19.54
N PRO A 85 5.90 14.58 18.75
CA PRO A 85 6.43 15.92 19.00
C PRO A 85 5.31 16.96 19.09
N ASP A 86 5.43 17.90 20.03
CA ASP A 86 4.48 19.00 20.19
C ASP A 86 4.39 19.83 18.89
N ASN A 87 3.19 20.34 18.60
CA ASN A 87 2.90 20.98 17.33
C ASN A 87 3.78 22.22 17.08
N ASP A 88 4.02 23.03 18.12
CA ASP A 88 4.80 24.28 18.04
C ASP A 88 6.32 24.07 18.10
N SER A 89 6.75 22.84 18.40
CA SER A 89 8.14 22.49 18.66
C SER A 89 9.04 22.63 17.42
N GLN A 90 10.34 22.85 17.66
CA GLN A 90 11.34 22.85 16.59
C GLN A 90 11.42 21.48 15.88
N ALA A 91 11.09 20.39 16.58
CA ALA A 91 11.04 19.05 16.00
C ALA A 91 9.97 18.97 14.91
N THR A 92 8.73 19.40 15.18
CA THR A 92 7.64 19.42 14.17
C THR A 92 7.99 20.31 12.97
N LYS A 93 8.60 21.47 13.20
CA LYS A 93 9.07 22.34 12.10
C LYS A 93 10.14 21.67 11.25
N ASP A 94 11.12 21.03 11.87
CA ASP A 94 12.18 20.29 11.17
C ASP A 94 11.62 19.11 10.37
N GLU A 95 10.59 18.45 10.88
CA GLU A 95 9.87 17.38 10.17
C GLU A 95 9.16 17.90 8.92
N LEU A 96 8.48 19.05 8.99
CA LEU A 96 7.85 19.68 7.83
C LEU A 96 8.89 20.05 6.76
N VAL A 97 10.02 20.64 7.15
CA VAL A 97 11.13 20.93 6.22
C VAL A 97 11.65 19.63 5.59
N THR A 98 11.80 18.58 6.39
CA THR A 98 12.25 17.27 5.88
C THR A 98 11.29 16.72 4.82
N ILE A 99 9.97 16.80 5.06
CA ILE A 99 8.96 16.38 4.09
C ILE A 99 9.11 17.14 2.78
N THR A 100 9.23 18.48 2.85
CA THR A 100 9.37 19.31 1.64
C THR A 100 10.64 19.00 0.83
N ASN A 101 11.73 18.64 1.50
CA ASN A 101 12.98 18.23 0.84
C ASN A 101 12.81 16.89 0.11
N ILE A 102 12.09 15.96 0.72
CA ILE A 102 11.81 14.64 0.16
C ILE A 102 10.84 14.78 -1.03
N GLN A 103 9.81 15.62 -0.92
CA GLN A 103 8.86 15.92 -2.00
C GLN A 103 9.56 16.49 -3.24
N ALA A 104 10.50 17.43 -3.05
CA ALA A 104 11.25 18.01 -4.15
C ALA A 104 12.15 17.00 -4.92
N LYS A 105 12.47 15.85 -4.31
CA LYS A 105 13.26 14.78 -4.91
C LYS A 105 12.38 13.61 -5.43
N ARG A 106 11.05 13.70 -5.31
CA ARG A 106 10.12 12.62 -5.65
C ARG A 106 10.12 12.36 -7.16
N THR A 107 10.23 11.09 -7.53
CA THR A 107 10.20 10.62 -8.92
C THR A 107 8.81 10.12 -9.31
N LYS A 108 8.57 9.91 -10.61
CA LYS A 108 7.34 9.27 -11.12
C LYS A 108 7.18 7.84 -10.61
N GLU A 109 8.29 7.12 -10.41
CA GLU A 109 8.25 5.78 -9.82
C GLU A 109 7.76 5.83 -8.36
N ASP A 110 8.24 6.81 -7.59
CA ASP A 110 7.76 7.03 -6.22
C ASP A 110 6.25 7.33 -6.22
N GLU A 111 5.79 8.22 -7.10
CA GLU A 111 4.38 8.58 -7.20
C GLU A 111 3.49 7.37 -7.55
N ASN A 112 3.93 6.54 -8.48
CA ASN A 112 3.23 5.30 -8.82
C ASN A 112 3.21 4.34 -7.62
N SER A 113 4.36 4.16 -6.95
CA SER A 113 4.44 3.31 -5.75
C SER A 113 3.53 3.79 -4.63
N ILE A 114 3.44 5.11 -4.42
CA ILE A 114 2.54 5.75 -3.46
C ILE A 114 1.08 5.49 -3.85
N TYR A 115 0.73 5.70 -5.12
CA TYR A 115 -0.62 5.51 -5.62
C TYR A 115 -1.10 4.06 -5.42
N VAL A 116 -0.35 3.08 -5.92
CA VAL A 116 -0.74 1.66 -5.81
C VAL A 116 -0.79 1.21 -4.36
N SER A 117 0.11 1.72 -3.51
CA SER A 117 0.13 1.39 -2.09
C SER A 117 -0.98 2.10 -1.31
N ASP A 118 -1.43 3.31 -1.70
CA ASP A 118 -2.59 3.98 -1.09
C ASP A 118 -3.89 3.29 -1.41
N LYS A 119 -3.96 2.66 -2.58
CA LYS A 119 -5.02 1.70 -2.88
C LYS A 119 -4.84 0.49 -1.98
N MET A 120 -3.72 -0.25 -2.10
CA MET A 120 -3.51 -1.46 -1.30
C MET A 120 -2.10 -1.55 -0.70
N ASP A 121 -2.05 -1.54 0.62
CA ASP A 121 -0.85 -1.66 1.44
C ASP A 121 0.04 -2.85 1.04
N SER A 122 -0.58 -3.98 0.68
CA SER A 122 0.15 -5.22 0.40
C SER A 122 0.61 -5.37 -1.06
N PHE A 123 0.43 -4.36 -1.92
CA PHE A 123 0.67 -4.50 -3.37
C PHE A 123 2.08 -4.97 -3.69
N HIS A 124 3.09 -4.23 -3.25
CA HIS A 124 4.49 -4.59 -3.50
C HIS A 124 4.92 -5.90 -2.81
N PHE A 125 4.29 -6.29 -1.70
CA PHE A 125 4.52 -7.61 -1.11
C PHE A 125 4.04 -8.72 -2.03
N ARG A 126 2.81 -8.60 -2.55
CA ARG A 126 2.24 -9.58 -3.47
C ARG A 126 3.05 -9.68 -4.75
N GLU A 127 3.45 -8.55 -5.35
CA GLU A 127 4.36 -8.56 -6.50
C GLU A 127 5.64 -9.35 -6.21
N TYR A 128 6.28 -9.10 -5.07
CA TYR A 128 7.51 -9.79 -4.70
C TYR A 128 7.29 -11.29 -4.43
N LEU A 129 6.26 -11.64 -3.65
CA LEU A 129 5.90 -13.03 -3.37
C LEU A 129 5.62 -13.79 -4.67
N ASN A 130 4.88 -13.17 -5.59
CA ASN A 130 4.55 -13.72 -6.90
C ASN A 130 5.79 -13.91 -7.75
N ALA A 131 6.64 -12.89 -7.88
CA ALA A 131 7.87 -12.98 -8.66
C ALA A 131 8.79 -14.11 -8.14
N ASN A 132 8.90 -14.27 -6.82
CA ASN A 132 9.79 -15.24 -6.19
C ASN A 132 9.16 -16.61 -5.89
N ASN A 133 7.91 -16.83 -6.30
CA ASN A 133 7.20 -18.10 -6.09
C ASN A 133 7.06 -18.49 -4.61
N LEU A 134 6.82 -17.51 -3.76
CA LEU A 134 6.67 -17.70 -2.31
C LEU A 134 5.20 -17.91 -1.97
N ASP A 135 4.92 -18.91 -1.14
CA ASP A 135 3.56 -19.23 -0.72
C ASP A 135 2.97 -18.19 0.25
N TYR A 136 1.76 -17.72 -0.01
CA TYR A 136 1.05 -16.79 0.88
C TYR A 136 -0.46 -16.96 0.75
N SER A 137 -1.19 -16.68 1.83
CA SER A 137 -2.64 -16.55 1.78
C SER A 137 -3.04 -15.09 1.63
N SER A 138 -3.85 -14.79 0.62
CA SER A 138 -4.44 -13.46 0.45
C SER A 138 -5.37 -13.09 1.61
N ALA A 139 -6.07 -14.08 2.16
CA ALA A 139 -6.97 -13.90 3.31
C ALA A 139 -6.18 -13.52 4.57
N GLU A 140 -5.06 -14.21 4.84
CA GLU A 140 -4.20 -13.88 5.99
C GLU A 140 -3.62 -12.47 5.86
N ILE A 141 -3.07 -12.11 4.70
CA ILE A 141 -2.52 -10.76 4.47
C ILE A 141 -3.58 -9.68 4.72
N THR A 142 -4.79 -9.89 4.21
CA THR A 142 -5.89 -8.93 4.36
C THR A 142 -6.30 -8.82 5.83
N ALA A 143 -6.49 -9.95 6.50
CA ALA A 143 -6.85 -10.01 7.91
C ALA A 143 -5.83 -9.30 8.81
N ILE A 144 -4.52 -9.49 8.55
CA ILE A 144 -3.46 -8.80 9.30
C ILE A 144 -3.57 -7.28 9.16
N ILE A 145 -3.77 -6.78 7.93
CA ILE A 145 -3.85 -5.34 7.67
C ILE A 145 -5.14 -4.74 8.27
N ASP A 146 -6.27 -5.42 8.11
CA ASP A 146 -7.57 -4.96 8.62
C ASP A 146 -7.55 -4.84 10.16
N ASP A 147 -7.03 -5.85 10.86
CA ASP A 147 -6.96 -5.86 12.32
C ASP A 147 -5.99 -4.79 12.87
N VAL A 148 -4.79 -4.67 12.28
CA VAL A 148 -3.79 -3.72 12.78
C VAL A 148 -4.15 -2.27 12.47
N TRP A 149 -4.93 -2.00 11.42
CA TRP A 149 -5.47 -0.67 11.15
C TRP A 149 -6.37 -0.20 12.31
N LYS A 150 -7.13 -1.09 12.94
CA LYS A 150 -7.99 -0.77 14.08
C LYS A 150 -7.20 -0.52 15.37
N VAL A 151 -6.18 -1.33 15.61
CA VAL A 151 -5.20 -1.07 16.69
C VAL A 151 -4.58 0.31 16.50
N THR A 152 -4.09 0.61 15.30
CA THR A 152 -3.44 1.90 15.00
C THR A 152 -4.41 3.08 15.16
N ARG A 153 -5.67 2.93 14.74
CA ARG A 153 -6.69 3.98 14.89
C ARG A 153 -7.02 4.30 16.35
N THR A 154 -6.94 3.31 17.24
CA THR A 154 -7.08 3.55 18.69
C THR A 154 -6.05 4.58 19.18
N PHE A 155 -4.80 4.44 18.76
CA PHE A 155 -3.75 5.42 19.08
C PHE A 155 -3.94 6.75 18.35
N LYS A 156 -4.34 6.72 17.06
CA LYS A 156 -4.62 7.94 16.29
C LYS A 156 -5.70 8.80 16.92
N ASN A 157 -6.81 8.19 17.32
CA ASN A 157 -7.92 8.91 17.94
C ASN A 157 -7.50 9.49 19.30
N LYS A 158 -6.66 8.76 20.07
CA LYS A 158 -6.10 9.24 21.34
C LYS A 158 -5.18 10.46 21.18
N PHE A 159 -4.22 10.40 20.25
CA PHE A 159 -3.24 11.48 20.07
C PHE A 159 -3.78 12.65 19.24
N ASN A 160 -4.74 12.38 18.35
CA ASN A 160 -5.40 13.36 17.49
C ASN A 160 -4.47 14.34 16.76
N ARG A 161 -3.25 13.88 16.40
CA ARG A 161 -2.22 14.72 15.79
C ARG A 161 -2.68 15.27 14.43
N PRO A 162 -2.58 16.58 14.18
CA PRO A 162 -2.88 17.17 12.87
C PRO A 162 -1.95 16.62 11.79
N ARG A 163 -2.43 16.51 10.56
CA ARG A 163 -1.65 16.07 9.40
C ARG A 163 -0.62 17.13 8.98
N PRO A 164 0.46 16.74 8.28
CA PRO A 164 1.48 17.69 7.82
C PRO A 164 0.93 18.91 7.09
N TYR A 165 -0.05 18.74 6.20
CA TYR A 165 -0.64 19.86 5.46
C TYR A 165 -1.38 20.86 6.38
N GLN A 166 -2.01 20.39 7.46
CA GLN A 166 -2.74 21.24 8.41
C GLN A 166 -1.77 22.07 9.24
N MET A 167 -0.65 21.46 9.66
CA MET A 167 0.42 22.18 10.34
C MET A 167 1.16 23.14 9.41
N ALA A 168 1.42 22.75 8.16
CA ALA A 168 2.06 23.62 7.19
C ALA A 168 1.20 24.85 6.89
N GLU A 169 -0.12 24.69 6.76
CA GLU A 169 -1.08 25.78 6.66
C GLU A 169 -1.00 26.71 7.88
N ALA A 170 -1.03 26.15 9.10
CA ALA A 170 -0.87 26.92 10.33
C ALA A 170 0.46 27.70 10.38
N TYR A 171 1.54 27.14 9.83
CA TYR A 171 2.83 27.80 9.71
C TYR A 171 2.97 28.75 8.52
N ASN A 172 1.94 28.89 7.68
CA ASN A 172 2.01 29.60 6.41
C ASN A 172 3.21 29.14 5.54
N MET A 173 3.42 27.83 5.50
CA MET A 173 4.49 27.16 4.78
C MET A 173 3.94 26.58 3.48
N GLU A 174 4.60 26.88 2.35
CA GLU A 174 4.27 26.18 1.10
C GLU A 174 4.49 24.68 1.29
N PHE A 175 3.48 23.89 0.95
CA PHE A 175 3.49 22.45 1.19
C PHE A 175 2.66 21.74 0.13
N GLU A 176 3.23 20.70 -0.46
CA GLU A 176 2.52 19.87 -1.43
C GLU A 176 1.91 18.66 -0.72
N THR A 177 0.75 18.19 -1.17
CA THR A 177 0.17 16.94 -0.69
C THR A 177 -0.43 16.22 -1.88
N MET A 178 -0.03 14.96 -2.08
CA MET A 178 -0.60 14.15 -3.15
C MET A 178 -2.08 13.87 -2.88
N TYR A 179 -2.84 13.56 -3.93
CA TYR A 179 -4.16 13.02 -3.71
C TYR A 179 -4.05 11.64 -3.04
N GLY A 180 -4.87 11.40 -2.01
CA GLY A 180 -4.91 10.13 -1.29
C GLY A 180 -6.29 9.86 -0.73
N THR A 181 -6.65 8.58 -0.69
CA THR A 181 -7.92 8.09 -0.16
C THR A 181 -7.83 7.70 1.30
N SER A 182 -6.63 7.41 1.79
CA SER A 182 -6.42 6.87 3.14
C SER A 182 -6.01 7.90 4.21
N ASN A 183 -5.76 9.14 3.82
CA ASN A 183 -5.27 10.22 4.70
C ASN A 183 -6.39 10.95 5.46
N LYS A 184 -7.52 10.28 5.73
CA LYS A 184 -8.75 10.85 6.31
C LYS A 184 -8.90 10.59 7.82
N THR A 185 -7.80 10.48 8.54
CA THR A 185 -7.76 10.24 10.00
C THR A 185 -6.59 11.02 10.62
N PRO A 186 -6.44 11.14 11.95
CA PRO A 186 -5.27 11.77 12.56
C PRO A 186 -3.93 11.14 12.13
N ALA A 187 -2.84 11.89 12.26
CA ALA A 187 -1.54 11.51 11.70
C ALA A 187 -0.82 10.40 12.50
N TYR A 188 -0.80 10.46 13.83
CA TYR A 188 0.14 9.68 14.63
C TYR A 188 -0.51 8.48 15.34
N PRO A 189 0.06 7.26 15.27
CA PRO A 189 1.18 6.84 14.43
C PRO A 189 0.72 6.52 12.99
N SER A 190 1.65 6.27 12.06
CA SER A 190 1.32 5.92 10.67
C SER A 190 0.72 4.51 10.56
N GLY A 191 -0.56 4.43 10.14
CA GLY A 191 -1.29 3.16 9.98
C GLY A 191 -0.72 2.26 8.88
N HIS A 192 -0.42 2.82 7.71
CA HIS A 192 0.23 2.08 6.63
C HIS A 192 1.58 1.54 7.05
N THR A 193 2.40 2.37 7.71
CA THR A 193 3.71 1.91 8.20
C THR A 193 3.55 0.76 9.20
N CYS A 194 2.62 0.90 10.14
CA CYS A 194 2.32 -0.16 11.11
C CYS A 194 1.89 -1.45 10.41
N GLY A 195 0.93 -1.36 9.49
CA GLY A 195 0.40 -2.49 8.75
C GLY A 195 1.45 -3.21 7.91
N VAL A 196 2.19 -2.49 7.07
CA VAL A 196 3.20 -3.11 6.21
C VAL A 196 4.41 -3.64 6.98
N THR A 197 4.74 -3.03 8.14
CA THR A 197 5.78 -3.56 9.02
C THR A 197 5.32 -4.87 9.68
N LEU A 198 4.09 -4.92 10.19
CA LEU A 198 3.52 -6.14 10.78
C LEU A 198 3.44 -7.27 9.74
N LEU A 199 3.00 -6.94 8.52
CA LEU A 199 2.97 -7.86 7.39
C LEU A 199 4.38 -8.37 7.04
N ALA A 200 5.39 -7.51 7.00
CA ALA A 200 6.77 -7.91 6.76
C ALA A 200 7.28 -8.87 7.84
N LEU A 201 6.98 -8.62 9.12
CA LEU A 201 7.35 -9.52 10.23
C LEU A 201 6.69 -10.90 10.08
N TYR A 202 5.38 -10.91 9.77
CA TYR A 202 4.63 -12.14 9.52
C TYR A 202 5.20 -12.94 8.34
N LEU A 203 5.41 -12.30 7.18
CA LEU A 203 5.96 -12.96 6.00
C LEU A 203 7.42 -13.41 6.22
N SER A 204 8.20 -12.67 7.02
CA SER A 204 9.57 -13.07 7.38
C SER A 204 9.58 -14.32 8.26
N LYS A 205 8.55 -14.54 9.09
CA LYS A 205 8.42 -15.79 9.85
C LYS A 205 8.13 -16.98 8.91
N LYS A 206 7.35 -16.76 7.85
CA LYS A 206 7.00 -17.79 6.85
C LYS A 206 8.13 -18.07 5.86
N HIS A 207 8.85 -17.02 5.43
CA HIS A 207 9.95 -17.10 4.47
C HIS A 207 11.22 -16.39 5.00
N PRO A 208 11.95 -16.99 5.96
CA PRO A 208 13.06 -16.33 6.65
C PRO A 208 14.18 -15.82 5.75
N GLN A 209 14.42 -16.48 4.60
CA GLN A 209 15.44 -16.10 3.63
C GLN A 209 15.14 -14.77 2.91
N HIS A 210 13.89 -14.29 2.96
CA HIS A 210 13.41 -13.10 2.25
C HIS A 210 13.17 -11.90 3.19
N LYS A 211 13.59 -12.00 4.45
CA LYS A 211 13.34 -11.00 5.50
C LYS A 211 13.78 -9.59 5.10
N GLU A 212 14.97 -9.46 4.53
CA GLU A 212 15.50 -8.14 4.15
C GLU A 212 14.71 -7.51 3.00
N GLN A 213 14.17 -8.31 2.08
CA GLN A 213 13.35 -7.83 0.98
C GLN A 213 11.97 -7.40 1.46
N PHE A 214 11.33 -8.17 2.35
CA PHE A 214 10.07 -7.75 2.97
C PHE A 214 10.23 -6.46 3.78
N LYS A 215 11.35 -6.35 4.52
CA LYS A 215 11.68 -5.13 5.24
C LYS A 215 11.87 -3.95 4.29
N ALA A 216 12.58 -4.14 3.17
CA ALA A 216 12.79 -3.09 2.18
C ALA A 216 11.47 -2.63 1.53
N ILE A 217 10.53 -3.55 1.28
CA ILE A 217 9.19 -3.23 0.78
C ILE A 217 8.41 -2.43 1.82
N ALA A 218 8.42 -2.83 3.09
CA ALA A 218 7.77 -2.07 4.17
C ALA A 218 8.34 -0.64 4.29
N ASP A 219 9.68 -0.51 4.27
CA ASP A 219 10.36 0.78 4.30
C ASP A 219 9.92 1.65 3.10
N LYS A 220 9.91 1.10 1.87
CA LYS A 220 9.47 1.82 0.65
C LYS A 220 8.05 2.38 0.82
N ILE A 221 7.11 1.56 1.28
CA ILE A 221 5.70 1.98 1.43
C ILE A 221 5.55 3.03 2.54
N GLY A 222 6.24 2.86 3.66
CA GLY A 222 6.21 3.81 4.77
C GLY A 222 6.81 5.17 4.40
N ILE A 223 7.98 5.18 3.74
CA ILE A 223 8.64 6.39 3.23
C ILE A 223 7.77 7.07 2.17
N GLY A 224 7.09 6.30 1.32
CA GLY A 224 6.10 6.80 0.36
C GLY A 224 5.04 7.70 1.02
N ARG A 225 4.64 7.41 2.26
CA ARG A 225 3.67 8.27 2.97
C ARG A 225 4.22 9.63 3.39
N ILE A 226 5.52 9.71 3.61
CA ILE A 226 6.23 10.97 3.87
C ILE A 226 6.40 11.73 2.56
N GLN A 227 6.83 11.05 1.48
CA GLN A 227 6.92 11.61 0.12
C GLN A 227 5.57 12.18 -0.37
N ALA A 228 4.45 11.57 0.02
CA ALA A 228 3.11 12.03 -0.31
C ALA A 228 2.63 13.24 0.51
N GLY A 229 3.34 13.61 1.58
CA GLY A 229 2.89 14.64 2.54
C GLY A 229 1.83 14.14 3.54
N PHE A 230 1.61 12.83 3.67
CA PHE A 230 0.55 12.28 4.53
C PHE A 230 0.97 12.10 5.98
N HIS A 231 2.27 11.87 6.22
CA HIS A 231 2.81 11.52 7.52
C HIS A 231 4.12 12.24 7.81
N TYR A 232 4.35 12.53 9.09
CA TYR A 232 5.64 12.97 9.58
C TYR A 232 6.62 11.81 9.69
N PRO A 233 7.93 12.10 9.66
CA PRO A 233 8.97 11.18 10.07
C PRO A 233 8.69 10.37 11.36
N SER A 234 8.29 11.05 12.42
CA SER A 234 7.95 10.45 13.72
C SER A 234 6.72 9.56 13.66
N ASP A 235 5.73 9.85 12.80
CA ASP A 235 4.59 8.96 12.60
C ASP A 235 5.04 7.60 12.02
N HIS A 236 6.00 7.63 11.09
CA HIS A 236 6.57 6.43 10.48
C HIS A 236 7.35 5.62 11.53
N VAL A 237 8.23 6.27 12.29
CA VAL A 237 9.00 5.61 13.37
C VAL A 237 8.06 4.97 14.41
N ALA A 238 7.05 5.70 14.87
CA ALA A 238 6.07 5.18 15.82
C ALA A 238 5.18 4.07 15.23
N GLY A 239 4.92 4.11 13.91
CA GLY A 239 4.24 3.02 13.21
C GLY A 239 5.05 1.72 13.22
N ILE A 240 6.36 1.79 13.00
CA ILE A 240 7.27 0.64 13.11
C ILE A 240 7.28 0.12 14.55
N ASP A 241 7.45 1.00 15.53
CA ASP A 241 7.47 0.65 16.95
C ASP A 241 6.18 -0.05 17.39
N LEU A 242 5.02 0.50 16.99
CA LEU A 242 3.73 -0.12 17.25
C LEU A 242 3.64 -1.51 16.64
N ALA A 243 4.03 -1.69 15.37
CA ALA A 243 4.00 -2.99 14.72
C ALA A 243 4.87 -4.04 15.44
N LEU A 244 6.07 -3.66 15.88
CA LEU A 244 6.97 -4.54 16.63
C LEU A 244 6.37 -4.94 17.99
N LYS A 245 5.69 -4.01 18.67
CA LYS A 245 4.99 -4.26 19.94
C LYS A 245 3.70 -5.06 19.78
N VAL A 246 3.01 -4.94 18.64
CA VAL A 246 1.80 -5.70 18.32
C VAL A 246 2.13 -7.12 17.86
N PHE A 247 3.26 -7.34 17.18
CA PHE A 247 3.60 -8.64 16.58
C PHE A 247 3.53 -9.85 17.53
N PRO A 248 3.93 -9.78 18.82
CA PRO A 248 3.75 -10.88 19.77
C PRO A 248 2.29 -11.29 20.02
N TYR A 249 1.34 -10.40 19.76
CA TYR A 249 -0.10 -10.64 19.91
C TYR A 249 -0.75 -11.14 18.62
N LEU A 250 -0.05 -11.10 17.49
CA LEU A 250 -0.57 -11.57 16.21
C LEU A 250 -0.73 -13.09 16.23
N GLU A 251 -1.97 -13.55 16.08
CA GLU A 251 -2.31 -14.95 15.88
C GLU A 251 -3.36 -15.06 14.79
N ILE A 252 -3.02 -15.75 13.68
CA ILE A 252 -4.00 -16.03 12.65
C ILE A 252 -4.98 -17.08 13.17
N VAL A 253 -6.21 -16.66 13.41
CA VAL A 253 -7.32 -17.54 13.77
C VAL A 253 -8.10 -17.95 12.50
N PRO A 254 -7.99 -19.20 12.02
CA PRO A 254 -8.54 -19.60 10.72
C PRO A 254 -10.05 -19.42 10.57
N GLN A 255 -10.83 -19.56 11.65
CA GLN A 255 -12.28 -19.41 11.61
C GLN A 255 -12.77 -18.00 11.24
N TYR A 256 -11.89 -17.00 11.35
CA TYR A 256 -12.19 -15.60 10.97
C TYR A 256 -11.54 -15.21 9.64
N LEU A 257 -10.75 -16.11 9.03
CA LEU A 257 -10.28 -15.92 7.67
C LEU A 257 -11.45 -16.06 6.72
N LYS A 258 -11.68 -15.00 5.95
CA LYS A 258 -12.67 -15.03 4.88
C LYS A 258 -12.01 -15.63 3.62
N GLU A 259 -11.70 -16.93 3.65
CA GLU A 259 -11.07 -17.63 2.51
C GLU A 259 -11.97 -17.66 1.28
N ASP A 260 -13.29 -17.71 1.49
CA ASP A 260 -14.30 -17.59 0.44
C ASP A 260 -14.70 -16.12 0.16
N ARG A 261 -13.94 -15.14 0.65
CA ARG A 261 -14.29 -13.75 0.36
C ARG A 261 -14.13 -13.46 -1.12
N ASP A 262 -15.07 -12.67 -1.56
CA ASP A 262 -15.11 -12.07 -2.85
C ASP A 262 -13.79 -11.39 -3.21
N ILE A 263 -13.23 -11.77 -4.37
CA ILE A 263 -12.20 -10.96 -5.04
C ILE A 263 -12.81 -9.59 -5.28
N THR A 264 -12.23 -8.58 -4.64
CA THR A 264 -12.65 -7.19 -4.82
C THR A 264 -12.19 -6.67 -6.18
N ASP A 265 -12.88 -5.67 -6.74
CA ASP A 265 -12.46 -5.01 -7.99
C ASP A 265 -11.01 -4.51 -7.90
N GLN A 266 -10.62 -4.08 -6.72
CA GLN A 266 -9.28 -3.60 -6.44
C GLN A 266 -8.23 -4.73 -6.47
N GLU A 267 -8.52 -5.89 -5.88
CA GLU A 267 -7.63 -7.06 -5.99
C GLU A 267 -7.53 -7.52 -7.44
N LEU A 268 -8.63 -7.48 -8.18
CA LEU A 268 -8.64 -7.87 -9.58
C LEU A 268 -7.82 -6.90 -10.45
N GLN A 269 -7.93 -5.59 -10.23
CA GLN A 269 -7.09 -4.60 -10.92
C GLN A 269 -5.60 -4.84 -10.68
N GLN A 270 -5.22 -5.35 -9.51
CA GLN A 270 -3.81 -5.62 -9.22
C GLN A 270 -3.32 -6.88 -9.88
N LEU A 271 -4.17 -7.88 -10.03
CA LEU A 271 -3.86 -9.02 -10.85
C LEU A 271 -3.65 -8.57 -12.30
N GLU A 272 -4.47 -7.64 -12.80
CA GLU A 272 -4.37 -7.05 -14.14
C GLU A 272 -3.01 -6.36 -14.28
N THR A 273 -2.71 -5.38 -13.43
CA THR A 273 -1.42 -4.68 -13.40
C THR A 273 -0.22 -5.61 -13.21
N TYR A 274 -0.36 -6.68 -12.41
CA TYR A 274 0.69 -7.70 -12.25
C TYR A 274 0.90 -8.47 -13.55
N ALA A 275 -0.19 -8.86 -14.21
CA ALA A 275 -0.16 -9.58 -15.47
C ALA A 275 0.35 -8.68 -16.61
N ASP A 276 -0.05 -7.41 -16.69
CA ASP A 276 0.49 -6.41 -17.63
C ASP A 276 2.00 -6.33 -17.52
N ARG A 277 2.52 -6.08 -16.32
CA ARG A 277 3.98 -6.02 -16.09
C ARG A 277 4.70 -7.29 -16.49
N LEU A 278 4.03 -8.44 -16.32
CA LEU A 278 4.58 -9.73 -16.69
C LEU A 278 4.67 -9.87 -18.22
N PHE A 279 3.60 -9.49 -18.93
CA PHE A 279 3.49 -9.62 -20.38
C PHE A 279 4.08 -8.45 -21.17
N ALA A 280 4.41 -7.32 -20.54
CA ALA A 280 4.97 -6.11 -21.17
C ALA A 280 6.21 -6.39 -22.03
N SER A 281 7.07 -7.33 -21.63
CA SER A 281 8.24 -7.76 -22.44
C SER A 281 7.89 -8.37 -23.81
N LEU A 282 6.63 -8.71 -24.02
CA LEU A 282 6.05 -9.28 -25.23
C LEU A 282 5.14 -8.28 -25.95
N ASN A 283 5.06 -7.02 -25.49
CA ASN A 283 4.18 -5.98 -26.03
C ASN A 283 2.70 -6.44 -26.03
N ILE A 284 2.28 -6.97 -24.88
CA ILE A 284 0.93 -7.46 -24.62
C ILE A 284 0.45 -6.87 -23.30
N ASP A 285 -0.72 -6.24 -23.35
CA ASP A 285 -1.49 -5.79 -22.19
C ASP A 285 -2.58 -6.80 -21.84
N ILE A 286 -2.96 -6.88 -20.56
CA ILE A 286 -3.92 -7.83 -20.04
C ILE A 286 -5.17 -7.08 -19.62
N GLU A 287 -6.32 -7.53 -20.11
CA GLU A 287 -7.60 -6.94 -19.71
C GLU A 287 -8.58 -7.98 -19.17
N PHE A 288 -9.28 -7.63 -18.10
CA PHE A 288 -10.38 -8.44 -17.58
C PHE A 288 -11.74 -7.86 -17.98
N SER A 289 -12.42 -8.57 -18.89
CA SER A 289 -13.79 -8.23 -19.27
C SER A 289 -14.76 -8.26 -18.08
N LYS A 290 -15.84 -7.47 -18.14
CA LYS A 290 -16.92 -7.52 -17.13
C LYS A 290 -17.42 -8.95 -16.89
N HIS A 291 -17.56 -9.74 -17.96
CA HIS A 291 -17.99 -11.13 -17.86
C HIS A 291 -16.96 -11.99 -17.14
N PHE A 292 -15.65 -11.78 -17.32
CA PHE A 292 -14.64 -12.44 -16.48
C PHE A 292 -14.86 -12.14 -14.99
N LYS A 293 -15.09 -10.87 -14.62
CA LYS A 293 -15.31 -10.45 -13.23
C LYS A 293 -16.54 -11.14 -12.63
N ASP A 294 -17.67 -11.11 -13.34
CA ASP A 294 -18.94 -11.71 -12.91
C ASP A 294 -18.81 -13.23 -12.66
N ARG A 295 -17.90 -13.88 -13.39
CA ARG A 295 -17.73 -15.33 -13.42
C ARG A 295 -16.84 -15.90 -12.31
N LEU A 296 -16.10 -15.07 -11.59
CA LEU A 296 -15.21 -15.50 -10.51
C LEU A 296 -15.96 -16.25 -9.40
N LYS A 297 -17.23 -15.88 -9.17
CA LYS A 297 -18.10 -16.44 -8.12
C LYS A 297 -19.30 -17.21 -8.67
N ASP A 298 -19.30 -17.53 -9.96
CA ASP A 298 -20.42 -18.24 -10.55
C ASP A 298 -20.63 -19.56 -9.79
N PRO A 299 -21.85 -19.88 -9.30
CA PRO A 299 -22.12 -21.11 -8.54
C PRO A 299 -21.70 -22.38 -9.28
N ARG A 300 -21.62 -22.33 -10.62
CA ARG A 300 -21.10 -23.43 -11.46
C ARG A 300 -19.65 -23.78 -11.16
N ASN A 301 -18.87 -22.88 -10.56
CA ASN A 301 -17.49 -23.14 -10.16
C ASN A 301 -17.42 -24.09 -8.95
N GLN A 302 -18.54 -24.34 -8.25
CA GLN A 302 -18.69 -25.17 -7.03
C GLN A 302 -17.94 -24.63 -5.81
N LYS A 303 -16.67 -24.24 -5.99
CA LYS A 303 -15.86 -23.48 -5.05
C LYS A 303 -15.37 -22.19 -5.70
N PRO A 304 -15.24 -21.08 -4.95
CA PRO A 304 -14.73 -19.82 -5.48
C PRO A 304 -13.38 -19.98 -6.19
N ILE A 305 -13.14 -19.18 -7.22
CA ILE A 305 -11.82 -19.04 -7.83
C ILE A 305 -11.04 -18.00 -7.02
N THR A 306 -9.85 -18.37 -6.57
CA THR A 306 -9.07 -17.55 -5.64
C THR A 306 -8.02 -16.69 -6.34
N MET A 307 -7.60 -15.60 -5.70
CA MET A 307 -6.49 -14.76 -6.20
C MET A 307 -5.20 -15.55 -6.41
N ALA A 308 -4.92 -16.54 -5.56
CA ALA A 308 -3.74 -17.39 -5.67
C ALA A 308 -3.76 -18.24 -6.94
N GLU A 309 -4.93 -18.79 -7.29
CA GLU A 309 -5.12 -19.57 -8.53
C GLU A 309 -4.94 -18.70 -9.77
N LEU A 310 -5.55 -17.52 -9.79
CA LEU A 310 -5.42 -16.57 -10.91
C LEU A 310 -3.98 -16.12 -11.10
N THR A 311 -3.33 -15.70 -10.01
CA THR A 311 -1.94 -15.24 -10.02
C THR A 311 -1.00 -16.33 -10.54
N ARG A 312 -1.17 -17.57 -10.05
CA ARG A 312 -0.42 -18.73 -10.52
C ARG A 312 -0.67 -18.98 -12.00
N LEU A 313 -1.92 -18.89 -12.47
CA LEU A 313 -2.28 -19.10 -13.86
C LEU A 313 -1.54 -18.14 -14.79
N PHE A 314 -1.70 -16.84 -14.61
CA PHE A 314 -1.04 -15.83 -15.45
C PHE A 314 0.48 -15.95 -15.40
N LYS A 315 1.05 -16.17 -14.21
CA LYS A 315 2.50 -16.35 -14.04
C LYS A 315 3.04 -17.53 -14.83
N GLN A 316 2.44 -18.70 -14.67
CA GLN A 316 2.93 -19.91 -15.33
C GLN A 316 2.63 -19.90 -16.83
N VAL A 317 1.49 -19.34 -17.25
CA VAL A 317 1.18 -19.18 -18.66
C VAL A 317 2.20 -18.27 -19.32
N TYR A 318 2.51 -17.11 -18.76
CA TYR A 318 3.59 -16.27 -19.30
C TYR A 318 4.90 -17.04 -19.41
N LYS A 319 5.32 -17.70 -18.32
CA LYS A 319 6.60 -18.41 -18.25
C LYS A 319 6.74 -19.48 -19.33
N TYR A 320 5.70 -20.27 -19.58
CA TYR A 320 5.77 -21.43 -20.48
C TYR A 320 5.18 -21.15 -21.86
N HIS A 321 4.24 -20.22 -21.96
CA HIS A 321 3.38 -20.01 -23.13
C HIS A 321 3.29 -18.55 -23.57
N GLY A 322 3.92 -17.59 -22.89
CA GLY A 322 3.83 -16.17 -23.25
C GLY A 322 4.26 -15.88 -24.70
N LYS A 323 5.43 -16.41 -25.11
CA LYS A 323 5.90 -16.28 -26.50
C LYS A 323 4.98 -16.99 -27.51
N PRO A 324 4.58 -18.26 -27.30
CA PRO A 324 3.56 -18.90 -28.14
C PRO A 324 2.26 -18.12 -28.27
N ILE A 325 1.76 -17.52 -27.18
CA ILE A 325 0.55 -16.69 -27.19
C ILE A 325 0.76 -15.46 -28.08
N ALA A 326 1.87 -14.74 -27.91
CA ALA A 326 2.19 -13.57 -28.73
C ALA A 326 2.27 -13.88 -30.24
N GLN A 327 2.66 -15.11 -30.59
CA GLN A 327 2.78 -15.56 -31.98
C GLN A 327 1.43 -15.90 -32.65
N LEU A 328 0.34 -16.01 -31.89
CA LEU A 328 -0.98 -16.24 -32.48
C LEU A 328 -1.47 -15.04 -33.33
N GLY A 329 -1.03 -13.84 -32.96
CA GLY A 329 -1.39 -12.59 -33.64
C GLY A 329 -2.80 -12.08 -33.29
N PRO A 330 -3.18 -10.93 -33.89
CA PRO A 330 -4.49 -10.30 -33.67
C PRO A 330 -5.66 -11.22 -34.01
N ASP A 331 -6.78 -11.02 -33.32
CA ASP A 331 -8.07 -11.73 -33.48
C ASP A 331 -8.03 -13.23 -33.11
N ALA A 332 -6.90 -13.73 -32.64
CA ALA A 332 -6.79 -15.11 -32.19
C ALA A 332 -7.54 -15.34 -30.87
N GLU A 333 -8.25 -16.46 -30.77
CA GLU A 333 -8.87 -16.91 -29.52
C GLU A 333 -8.18 -18.18 -29.02
N ALA A 334 -7.98 -18.26 -27.71
CA ALA A 334 -7.37 -19.42 -27.07
C ALA A 334 -7.82 -19.54 -25.60
N VAL A 335 -7.35 -20.59 -24.91
CA VAL A 335 -7.72 -20.86 -23.52
C VAL A 335 -6.50 -21.14 -22.67
N MET A 336 -6.32 -20.37 -21.61
CA MET A 336 -5.37 -20.68 -20.54
C MET A 336 -5.99 -21.68 -19.56
N LYS A 337 -5.26 -22.74 -19.17
CA LYS A 337 -5.81 -23.80 -18.30
C LYS A 337 -4.86 -24.12 -17.15
N ASP A 338 -5.32 -24.02 -15.90
CA ASP A 338 -4.63 -24.63 -14.74
C ASP A 338 -5.19 -26.01 -14.48
N MET A 339 -4.47 -27.04 -14.94
CA MET A 339 -4.89 -28.43 -14.83
C MET A 339 -4.92 -28.94 -13.39
N ARG A 340 -4.24 -28.25 -12.45
CA ARG A 340 -4.26 -28.61 -11.03
C ARG A 340 -5.57 -28.23 -10.35
N THR A 341 -6.19 -27.14 -10.83
CA THR A 341 -7.34 -26.53 -10.18
C THR A 341 -8.58 -26.50 -11.06
N ASP A 342 -8.48 -27.04 -12.28
CA ASP A 342 -9.53 -27.04 -13.30
C ASP A 342 -10.02 -25.64 -13.66
N VAL A 343 -9.19 -24.61 -13.45
CA VAL A 343 -9.51 -23.22 -13.79
C VAL A 343 -9.15 -22.98 -15.25
N ASN A 344 -10.12 -22.48 -16.02
CA ASN A 344 -9.98 -22.22 -17.45
C ASN A 344 -10.35 -20.76 -17.74
N VAL A 345 -9.49 -20.07 -18.50
CA VAL A 345 -9.67 -18.67 -18.90
C VAL A 345 -9.58 -18.58 -20.43
N PRO A 346 -10.73 -18.61 -21.12
CA PRO A 346 -10.81 -18.21 -22.52
C PRO A 346 -10.46 -16.74 -22.71
N PHE A 347 -9.63 -16.45 -23.71
CA PHE A 347 -9.20 -15.10 -24.05
C PHE A 347 -9.21 -14.88 -25.56
N ALA A 348 -9.21 -13.60 -25.95
CA ALA A 348 -8.94 -13.16 -27.31
C ALA A 348 -7.75 -12.20 -27.30
N LEU A 349 -6.98 -12.21 -28.38
CA LEU A 349 -5.98 -11.18 -28.67
C LEU A 349 -6.61 -10.13 -29.56
N GLN A 350 -6.53 -8.86 -29.18
CA GLN A 350 -7.02 -7.73 -29.97
C GLN A 350 -5.86 -6.78 -30.23
N TRP A 351 -5.82 -6.17 -31.41
CA TRP A 351 -4.82 -5.15 -31.70
C TRP A 351 -5.46 -3.78 -31.52
N ASP A 352 -4.93 -2.95 -30.64
CA ASP A 352 -5.50 -1.63 -30.33
C ASP A 352 -4.95 -0.50 -31.21
N GLY A 353 -3.89 -0.80 -31.98
CA GLY A 353 -3.17 0.18 -32.80
C GLY A 353 -1.69 0.31 -32.42
N GLU A 354 -1.34 -0.02 -31.18
CA GLU A 354 0.00 0.11 -30.61
C GLU A 354 0.52 -1.24 -30.08
N GLU A 355 -0.33 -2.01 -29.40
CA GLU A 355 0.00 -3.31 -28.82
C GLU A 355 -1.14 -4.34 -28.89
N LEU A 356 -0.86 -5.55 -28.37
CA LEU A 356 -1.83 -6.65 -28.32
C LEU A 356 -2.51 -6.71 -26.96
N ASP A 357 -3.83 -6.60 -26.93
CA ASP A 357 -4.63 -6.82 -25.72
C ASP A 357 -5.02 -8.28 -25.60
N LEU A 358 -4.55 -8.95 -24.56
CA LEU A 358 -5.07 -10.24 -24.11
C LEU A 358 -6.31 -9.98 -23.24
N VAL A 359 -7.47 -9.98 -23.89
CA VAL A 359 -8.75 -9.81 -23.22
C VAL A 359 -9.24 -11.15 -22.69
N ALA A 360 -9.18 -11.36 -21.37
CA ALA A 360 -9.79 -12.50 -20.73
C ALA A 360 -11.32 -12.36 -20.76
N LYS A 361 -11.96 -13.17 -21.61
CA LYS A 361 -13.40 -13.06 -21.94
C LYS A 361 -14.30 -13.63 -20.85
N THR A 362 -13.82 -14.64 -20.15
CA THR A 362 -14.58 -15.35 -19.11
C THR A 362 -13.65 -16.21 -18.27
N ILE A 363 -14.19 -16.79 -17.21
CA ILE A 363 -13.50 -17.78 -16.40
C ILE A 363 -14.46 -18.84 -15.90
N MET A 364 -13.98 -20.08 -15.77
CA MET A 364 -14.72 -21.12 -15.07
C MET A 364 -13.81 -22.16 -14.42
N ARG A 365 -14.26 -22.72 -13.31
CA ARG A 365 -13.76 -23.98 -12.78
C ARG A 365 -14.57 -25.12 -13.38
N LYS A 366 -13.98 -25.85 -14.33
CA LYS A 366 -14.66 -26.96 -15.02
C LYS A 366 -13.65 -28.07 -15.34
N PRO A 367 -13.75 -29.23 -14.69
CA PRO A 367 -12.91 -30.38 -15.03
C PRO A 367 -13.24 -30.85 -16.45
N ASN A 368 -12.24 -31.37 -17.15
CA ASN A 368 -12.37 -31.84 -18.54
C ASN A 368 -12.97 -30.79 -19.49
N PHE A 369 -12.67 -29.50 -19.26
CA PHE A 369 -13.04 -28.44 -20.18
C PHE A 369 -12.42 -28.71 -21.56
N ALA A 370 -13.23 -28.63 -22.62
CA ALA A 370 -12.83 -28.85 -24.00
C ALA A 370 -13.30 -27.67 -24.85
N THR A 371 -12.47 -27.30 -25.82
CA THR A 371 -12.71 -26.22 -26.77
C THR A 371 -12.07 -26.58 -28.12
N PRO A 372 -12.60 -26.08 -29.25
CA PRO A 372 -11.89 -26.17 -30.53
C PRO A 372 -10.70 -25.19 -30.62
N ASN A 373 -10.63 -24.18 -29.73
CA ASN A 373 -9.56 -23.19 -29.74
C ASN A 373 -8.24 -23.76 -29.16
N PRO A 374 -7.07 -23.21 -29.53
CA PRO A 374 -5.79 -23.56 -28.92
C PRO A 374 -5.83 -23.50 -27.39
N GLU A 375 -5.15 -24.47 -26.74
CA GLU A 375 -5.08 -24.57 -25.28
C GLU A 375 -3.64 -24.38 -24.77
N PHE A 376 -3.47 -23.47 -23.81
CA PHE A 376 -2.21 -23.21 -23.10
C PHE A 376 -2.32 -23.70 -21.66
N ALA A 377 -2.05 -24.99 -21.48
CA ALA A 377 -2.18 -25.67 -20.20
C ALA A 377 -0.90 -25.58 -19.35
N ILE A 378 -1.08 -25.32 -18.06
CA ILE A 378 -0.05 -25.40 -17.01
C ILE A 378 -0.40 -26.53 -16.04
N ARG A 379 0.61 -27.08 -15.37
CA ARG A 379 0.46 -28.19 -14.40
C ARG A 379 0.83 -27.74 -12.99
#